data_AF-A0A920EDM1-F1
#
_entry.id   AF-A0A920EDM1-F1
#
_cell.length_a   1.000
_cell.length_b   1.000
_cell.length_c   1.000
_cell.angle_alpha   90.00
_cell.angle_beta   90.00
_cell.angle_gamma   90.00
#
_symmetry.space_group_name_H-M   'P 1'
#
loop_
_entity.id
_entity.type
_entity.pdbx_description
1 polymer ?
#
loop_
_entity_poly.entity_id
_entity_poly.type
_entity_poly.pdbx_seq_one_letter_code
_entity_poly.pdbx_strand_id
1 'polypeptide(L)' 'MDLAFSTSEIEFRDEIRTWLNEHKPSEKWLPMDTEIGFEQHRTGSTNF' A
#
# COMPACT_ATOMS: atom_id res chain seq x y z
N MET A 1 23.46 7.56 -15.80
CA MET A 1 22.02 7.30 -15.59
C MET A 1 21.61 8.22 -14.46
N ASP A 2 20.72 9.16 -14.74
CA ASP A 2 20.17 10.01 -13.68
C ASP A 2 19.05 9.23 -13.00
N LEU A 3 19.19 9.02 -11.70
CA LEU A 3 18.26 8.26 -10.86
C LEU A 3 17.50 9.17 -9.90
N ALA A 4 17.66 10.49 -10.05
CA ALA A 4 16.92 11.46 -9.26
C ALA A 4 15.49 11.57 -9.78
N PHE A 5 14.53 11.53 -8.85
CA PHE A 5 13.16 11.90 -9.13
C PHE A 5 13.07 13.41 -9.34
N SER A 6 12.30 13.82 -10.33
CA SER A 6 11.86 15.20 -10.50
C SER A 6 11.00 15.64 -9.32
N THR A 7 10.86 16.95 -9.15
CA THR A 7 10.02 17.53 -8.09
C THR A 7 8.58 17.03 -8.15
N SER A 8 7.99 16.95 -9.34
CA SER A 8 6.62 16.45 -9.53
C SER A 8 6.45 14.97 -9.15
N GLU A 9 7.47 14.15 -9.39
CA GLU A 9 7.44 12.73 -8.99
C GLU A 9 7.54 12.56 -7.48
N ILE A 10 8.29 13.43 -6.80
CA ILE A 10 8.38 13.47 -5.34
C ILE A 10 7.02 13.88 -4.75
N GLU A 11 6.43 14.97 -5.25
CA GLU A 11 5.12 15.47 -4.81
C GLU A 11 4.03 14.41 -4.96
N PHE A 12 3.95 13.77 -6.13
CA PHE A 12 3.01 12.68 -6.38
C PHE A 12 3.24 11.49 -5.43
N ARG A 13 4.50 11.11 -5.19
CA ARG A 13 4.82 10.01 -4.28
C ARG A 13 4.35 10.31 -2.85
N ASP A 14 4.49 11.55 -2.40
CA ASP A 14 4.12 11.95 -1.05
C ASP A 14 2.59 12.02 -0.89
N GLU A 15 1.86 12.43 -1.92
CA GLU A 15 0.40 12.34 -1.99
C GLU A 15 -0.08 10.88 -1.83
N ILE A 16 0.45 9.97 -2.64
CA ILE A 16 0.10 8.54 -2.59
C ILE A 16 0.43 7.93 -1.22
N ARG A 17 1.56 8.29 -0.61
CA ARG A 17 1.93 7.81 0.72
C ARG A 17 0.99 8.29 1.81
N THR A 18 0.54 9.55 1.71
CA THR A 18 -0.43 10.11 2.64
C THR A 18 -1.74 9.35 2.53
N TRP A 19 -2.25 9.19 1.31
CA TRP A 19 -3.46 8.42 1.05
C TRP A 19 -3.37 6.98 1.55
N LEU A 20 -2.27 6.29 1.25
CA LEU A 20 -2.02 4.92 1.73
C LEU A 20 -1.97 4.84 3.25
N ASN A 21 -1.40 5.82 3.95
CA ASN A 21 -1.38 5.78 5.42
C ASN A 21 -2.78 5.95 6.03
N GLU A 22 -3.64 6.71 5.39
CA GLU A 22 -5.03 6.92 5.82
C GLU A 22 -5.94 5.74 5.49
N HIS A 23 -5.69 5.06 4.37
CA HIS A 23 -6.59 4.03 3.82
C HIS A 23 -6.06 2.61 3.96
N LYS A 24 -4.79 2.41 4.34
CA LYS A 24 -4.29 1.07 4.61
C LYS A 24 -4.92 0.50 5.88
N PRO A 25 -5.22 -0.80 5.92
CA PRO A 25 -5.60 -1.47 7.14
C PRO A 25 -4.58 -1.22 8.26
N SER A 26 -5.06 -0.70 9.39
CA SER A 26 -4.24 -0.46 10.58
C SER A 26 -3.91 -1.76 11.32
N GLU A 27 -4.75 -2.78 11.15
CA GLU A 27 -4.54 -4.11 11.68
C GLU A 27 -3.54 -4.88 10.81
N LYS A 28 -2.51 -5.43 11.46
CA LYS A 28 -1.54 -6.28 10.78
C LYS A 28 -2.24 -7.56 10.37
N TRP A 29 -2.44 -7.74 9.06
CA TRP A 29 -2.99 -8.97 8.53
C TRP A 29 -2.16 -10.18 8.95
N LEU A 30 -2.86 -11.31 9.10
CA LEU A 30 -2.20 -12.57 9.40
C LEU A 30 -1.25 -12.96 8.26
N PRO A 31 -0.24 -13.77 8.58
CA PRO A 31 0.57 -14.44 7.57
C PRO A 31 -0.31 -15.10 6.49
N MET A 32 0.08 -14.89 5.22
CA MET A 32 -0.67 -15.33 4.04
C MET A 32 -0.70 -16.87 3.87
N ASP A 33 0.12 -17.59 4.65
CA ASP A 33 0.14 -19.04 4.75
C ASP A 33 -1.04 -19.61 5.58
N THR A 34 -1.80 -18.76 6.27
CA THR A 34 -3.07 -19.13 6.89
C THR A 34 -4.24 -18.82 5.95
N GLU A 35 -5.27 -19.65 5.96
CA GLU A 35 -6.49 -19.45 5.16
C GLU A 35 -7.12 -18.08 5.43
N ILE A 36 -7.19 -17.67 6.71
CA ILE A 36 -7.72 -16.37 7.12
C ILE A 36 -6.83 -15.23 6.61
N GLY A 37 -5.51 -15.36 6.73
CA GLY A 37 -4.57 -14.38 6.19
C GLY A 37 -4.73 -14.24 4.68
N PHE A 38 -4.77 -15.35 3.94
CA PHE A 38 -4.99 -15.34 2.49
C PHE A 38 -6.25 -14.56 2.11
N GLU A 39 -7.38 -14.81 2.77
CA GLU A 39 -8.64 -14.10 2.49
C GLU A 39 -8.57 -12.60 2.85
N GLN A 40 -7.84 -12.21 3.90
CA GLN A 40 -7.59 -10.81 4.23
C GLN A 40 -6.80 -10.10 3.11
N HIS A 41 -5.69 -10.70 2.66
CA HIS A 41 -4.86 -10.16 1.57
C HIS A 41 -5.63 -10.11 0.24
N ARG A 42 -6.42 -11.14 -0.05
CA ARG A 42 -7.23 -11.26 -1.26
C ARG A 42 -8.34 -10.20 -1.29
N THR A 43 -9.16 -10.13 -0.25
CA THR A 43 -10.32 -9.22 -0.20
C THR A 43 -9.87 -7.76 -0.13
N GLY A 44 -8.82 -7.48 0.65
CA GLY A 44 -8.23 -6.15 0.74
C GLY A 44 -7.69 -5.65 -0.61
N SER A 45 -7.14 -6.53 -1.45
CA SER A 45 -6.64 -6.18 -2.79
C SER A 45 -7.75 -5.85 -3.81
N THR A 46 -9.02 -6.15 -3.50
CA THR A 46 -10.17 -5.91 -4.38
C THR A 46 -10.91 -4.60 -4.09
N ASN A 47 -10.61 -3.95 -2.96
CA ASN A 47 -11.23 -2.68 -2.54
C ASN A 47 -10.34 -1.44 -2.77
N PHE A 48 -9.21 -1.62 -3.48
CA PHE A 48 -8.32 -0.54 -3.95
C PHE A 48 -8.58 -0.22 -5.42
#